data_AF-A0A937MFW2-F1
#
_entry.id   AF-A0A937MFW2-F1
#
_cell.length_a   1.000
_cell.length_b   1.000
_cell.length_c   1.000
_cell.angle_alpha   90.00
_cell.angle_beta   90.00
_cell.angle_gamma   90.00
#
_symmetry.space_group_name_H-M   'P 1'
#
loop_
_entity.id
_entity.type
_entity.pdbx_description
1 polymer ?
#
loop_
_entity_poly.entity_id
_entity_poly.type
_entity_poly.pdbx_seq_one_letter_code
_entity_poly.pdbx_strand_id
1 'polypeptide(L)'
;MSKAAVKRKPRAPKPDDALLGVPRAVDMHVGARLRLRRTLLGISQEKLGESVGLTFQQIQKYERGANRVGASRIYEFSRVLDVPVSYFFDEMNDVTKATRGRRIDLKGLTDSEQVELESDPLARRETLELVRAYHKINDPKIRKRLFELTKTLANSQVDS
;
A
#
# COMPACT_ATOMS: atom_id res chain seq x y z
N MET A 1 47.19 -35.50 -9.06
CA MET A 1 46.29 -35.17 -10.19
C MET A 1 45.31 -34.09 -9.74
N SER A 2 45.46 -32.88 -10.25
CA SER A 2 44.72 -31.69 -9.78
C SER A 2 43.41 -31.53 -10.57
N LYS A 3 42.26 -31.43 -9.88
CA LYS A 3 40.96 -31.14 -10.51
C LYS A 3 40.85 -29.64 -10.76
N ALA A 4 40.82 -29.25 -12.03
CA ALA A 4 40.54 -27.89 -12.45
C ALA A 4 39.11 -27.48 -12.08
N ALA A 5 38.97 -26.42 -11.30
CA ALA A 5 37.68 -25.80 -11.00
C ALA A 5 37.16 -25.07 -12.25
N VAL A 6 36.06 -25.57 -12.82
CA VAL A 6 35.37 -24.92 -13.94
C VAL A 6 34.72 -23.64 -13.43
N LYS A 7 35.37 -22.49 -13.69
CA LYS A 7 34.78 -21.15 -13.50
C LYS A 7 33.61 -20.98 -14.48
N ARG A 8 32.38 -21.18 -14.00
CA ARG A 8 31.17 -20.85 -14.78
C ARG A 8 31.08 -19.33 -14.93
N LYS A 9 31.01 -18.84 -16.17
CA LYS A 9 30.75 -17.41 -16.47
C LYS A 9 29.39 -17.01 -15.87
N PRO A 10 29.25 -15.79 -15.32
CA PRO A 10 27.95 -15.32 -14.84
C PRO A 10 26.97 -15.28 -16.01
N ARG A 11 25.79 -15.86 -15.80
CA ARG A 11 24.71 -15.87 -16.79
C ARG A 11 24.27 -14.43 -17.03
N ALA A 12 24.18 -13.99 -18.28
CA ALA A 12 23.59 -12.69 -18.61
C ALA A 12 22.15 -12.63 -18.07
N PRO A 13 21.73 -11.50 -17.46
CA PRO A 13 20.36 -11.34 -16.97
C PRO A 13 19.38 -11.46 -18.14
N LYS A 14 18.26 -12.16 -17.93
CA LYS A 14 17.19 -12.22 -18.94
C LYS A 14 16.58 -10.82 -19.11
N PRO A 15 15.98 -10.47 -20.27
CA PRO A 15 15.30 -9.19 -20.45
C PRO A 15 14.22 -8.92 -19.37
N ASP A 16 13.59 -9.98 -18.86
CA ASP A 16 12.64 -9.93 -17.74
C ASP A 16 13.31 -9.51 -16.42
N ASP A 17 14.60 -9.80 -16.26
CA ASP A 17 15.38 -9.47 -15.06
C ASP A 17 15.76 -7.97 -15.03
N ALA A 18 15.84 -7.31 -16.18
CA ALA A 18 16.10 -5.86 -16.25
C ALA A 18 14.88 -5.02 -15.79
N LEU A 19 13.67 -5.62 -15.78
CA LEU A 19 12.46 -5.05 -15.20
C LEU A 19 12.33 -5.29 -13.68
N LEU A 20 13.25 -6.03 -13.04
CA LEU A 20 13.21 -6.33 -11.61
C LEU A 20 13.60 -5.15 -10.70
N GLY A 21 14.23 -4.10 -11.25
CA GLY A 21 14.68 -2.94 -10.49
C GLY A 21 13.68 -1.79 -10.40
N VAL A 22 12.62 -1.81 -11.22
CA VAL A 22 11.59 -0.77 -11.23
C VAL A 22 10.37 -1.30 -10.49
N PRO A 23 10.03 -0.74 -9.31
CA PRO A 23 8.78 -1.06 -8.63
C PRO A 23 7.61 -0.97 -9.62
N ARG A 24 6.84 -2.05 -9.78
CA ARG A 24 5.64 -1.96 -10.61
C ARG A 24 4.65 -1.04 -9.90
N ALA A 25 3.84 -0.32 -10.66
CA ALA A 25 2.81 0.56 -10.10
C ALA A 25 1.93 -0.16 -9.06
N VAL A 26 1.66 -1.45 -9.29
CA VAL A 26 0.96 -2.35 -8.35
C VAL A 26 1.70 -2.51 -7.02
N ASP A 27 3.01 -2.80 -7.06
CA ASP A 27 3.81 -3.03 -5.85
C ASP A 27 3.95 -1.74 -5.02
N MET A 28 4.12 -0.59 -5.68
CA MET A 28 4.13 0.71 -5.00
C MET A 28 2.80 1.02 -4.33
N HIS A 29 1.69 0.77 -5.01
CA HIS A 29 0.37 1.00 -4.45
C HIS A 29 0.09 0.07 -3.25
N VAL A 30 0.35 -1.23 -3.39
CA VAL A 30 0.20 -2.19 -2.28
C VAL A 30 1.06 -1.78 -1.08
N GLY A 31 2.31 -1.37 -1.32
CA GLY A 31 3.21 -0.85 -0.29
C GLY A 31 2.68 0.41 0.39
N ALA A 32 2.12 1.34 -0.37
CA ALA A 32 1.51 2.56 0.15
C ALA A 32 0.28 2.27 1.03
N ARG A 33 -0.61 1.37 0.60
CA ARG A 33 -1.77 0.91 1.39
C ARG A 33 -1.34 0.22 2.68
N LEU A 34 -0.32 -0.64 2.61
CA LEU A 34 0.28 -1.29 3.78
C LEU A 34 0.77 -0.27 4.80
N ARG A 35 1.56 0.72 4.35
CA ARG A 35 2.08 1.80 5.20
C ARG A 35 0.95 2.63 5.81
N LEU A 36 0.01 3.08 4.98
CA LEU A 36 -1.13 3.89 5.41
C LEU A 36 -1.87 3.20 6.56
N ARG A 37 -2.28 1.94 6.34
CA ARG A 37 -3.02 1.19 7.34
C ARG A 37 -2.23 0.97 8.62
N ARG A 38 -0.96 0.59 8.51
CA ARG A 38 -0.06 0.42 9.66
C ARG A 38 0.02 1.71 10.49
N THR A 39 0.17 2.87 9.85
CA THR A 39 0.25 4.16 10.54
C THR A 39 -1.06 4.58 11.20
N LEU A 40 -2.21 4.26 10.59
CA LEU A 40 -3.52 4.51 11.19
C LEU A 40 -3.74 3.71 12.47
N LEU A 41 -3.22 2.47 12.51
CA LEU A 41 -3.22 1.62 13.71
C LEU A 41 -2.16 2.02 14.75
N GLY A 42 -1.27 2.96 14.41
CA GLY A 42 -0.22 3.43 15.33
C GLY A 42 0.88 2.41 15.63
N ILE A 43 1.04 1.36 14.81
CA ILE A 43 2.05 0.32 15.04
C ILE A 43 3.34 0.61 14.23
N SER A 44 4.50 0.27 14.79
CA SER A 44 5.79 0.45 14.11
C SER A 44 6.03 -0.60 13.02
N GLN A 45 7.02 -0.36 12.15
CA GLN A 45 7.44 -1.35 11.16
C GLN A 45 8.06 -2.59 11.81
N GLU A 46 8.79 -2.46 12.94
CA GLU A 46 9.23 -3.64 13.70
C GLU A 46 8.03 -4.44 14.17
N LYS A 47 7.01 -3.77 14.74
CA LYS A 47 5.87 -4.47 15.31
C LYS A 47 5.04 -5.21 14.27
N LEU A 48 4.86 -4.59 13.11
CA LEU A 48 4.24 -5.26 11.97
C LEU A 48 5.10 -6.44 11.51
N GLY A 49 6.41 -6.27 11.42
CA GLY A 49 7.35 -7.35 11.06
C GLY A 49 7.23 -8.56 11.99
N GLU A 50 7.28 -8.35 13.30
CA GLU A 50 7.12 -9.40 14.32
C GLU A 50 5.83 -10.21 14.12
N SER A 51 4.71 -9.53 13.87
CA SER A 51 3.40 -10.17 13.74
C SER A 51 3.26 -11.12 12.55
N VAL A 52 4.13 -11.00 11.54
CA VAL A 52 4.15 -11.86 10.33
C VAL A 52 5.49 -12.58 10.14
N GLY A 53 6.37 -12.57 11.14
CA GLY A 53 7.68 -13.21 11.07
C GLY A 53 8.60 -12.61 10.01
N LEU A 54 8.61 -11.28 9.86
CA LEU A 54 9.46 -10.52 8.95
C LEU A 54 10.33 -9.50 9.69
N THR A 55 11.47 -9.15 9.09
CA THR A 55 12.32 -8.10 9.63
C THR A 55 11.76 -6.71 9.31
N PHE A 56 12.09 -5.72 10.15
CA PHE A 56 11.82 -4.30 9.89
C PHE A 56 12.23 -3.86 8.48
N GLN A 57 13.43 -4.26 8.04
CA GLN A 57 13.94 -3.92 6.72
C GLN A 57 13.08 -4.49 5.59
N GLN A 58 12.51 -5.68 5.78
CA GLN A 58 11.63 -6.30 4.79
C GLN A 58 10.29 -5.57 4.71
N ILE A 59 9.71 -5.19 5.85
CA ILE A 59 8.52 -4.33 5.89
C ILE A 59 8.81 -2.99 5.19
N GLN A 60 9.95 -2.37 5.46
CA GLN A 60 10.35 -1.13 4.82
C GLN A 60 10.49 -1.28 3.29
N LYS A 61 11.02 -2.41 2.79
CA LYS A 61 11.10 -2.70 1.35
C LYS A 61 9.72 -2.91 0.72
N TYR A 62 8.79 -3.57 1.41
CA TYR A 62 7.41 -3.71 0.96
C TYR A 62 6.68 -2.38 0.93
N GLU A 63 6.79 -1.56 1.98
CA GLU A 63 6.14 -0.25 2.04
C GLU A 63 6.65 0.73 0.98
N ARG A 64 7.90 0.55 0.52
CA ARG A 64 8.50 1.31 -0.59
C ARG A 64 8.19 0.72 -1.98
N GLY A 65 7.52 -0.44 -2.06
CA GLY A 65 7.29 -1.16 -3.32
C GLY A 65 8.56 -1.73 -3.96
N ALA A 66 9.71 -1.68 -3.27
CA ALA A 66 10.99 -2.18 -3.77
C ALA A 66 11.01 -3.71 -3.86
N ASN A 67 10.27 -4.37 -2.96
CA ASN A 67 10.03 -5.81 -3.02
C ASN A 67 8.55 -6.08 -3.32
N ARG A 68 8.30 -7.06 -4.19
CA ARG A 68 6.95 -7.56 -4.48
C ARG A 68 6.37 -8.24 -3.25
N VAL A 69 5.10 -7.97 -2.97
CA VAL A 69 4.36 -8.64 -1.88
C VAL A 69 3.56 -9.79 -2.50
N GLY A 70 3.92 -11.03 -2.15
CA GLY A 70 3.19 -12.22 -2.62
C GLY A 70 1.81 -12.35 -2.00
N ALA A 71 0.91 -13.09 -2.65
CA ALA A 71 -0.49 -13.27 -2.20
C ALA A 71 -0.60 -13.80 -0.77
N SER A 72 0.25 -14.75 -0.37
CA SER A 72 0.29 -15.27 1.01
C SER A 72 0.59 -14.16 2.03
N ARG A 73 1.51 -13.25 1.71
CA ARG A 73 1.85 -12.11 2.59
C ARG A 73 0.74 -11.08 2.63
N ILE A 74 0.10 -10.80 1.50
CA ILE A 74 -1.07 -9.92 1.46
C ILE A 74 -2.18 -10.46 2.38
N TYR A 75 -2.42 -11.78 2.36
CA TYR A 75 -3.37 -12.42 3.26
C TYR A 75 -2.96 -12.29 4.74
N GLU A 76 -1.70 -12.57 5.09
CA GLU A 76 -1.20 -12.38 6.46
C GLU A 76 -1.37 -10.92 6.94
N PHE A 77 -0.98 -9.96 6.10
CA PHE A 77 -1.13 -8.53 6.42
C PHE A 77 -2.59 -8.13 6.59
N SER A 78 -3.51 -8.67 5.78
CA SER A 78 -4.94 -8.35 5.91
C SER A 78 -5.48 -8.78 7.28
N ARG A 79 -5.01 -9.92 7.81
CA ARG A 79 -5.39 -10.42 9.14
C ARG A 79 -4.83 -9.56 10.26
N VAL A 80 -3.54 -9.21 10.20
CA VAL A 80 -2.89 -8.38 11.23
C VAL A 80 -3.46 -6.96 11.26
N LEU A 81 -3.74 -6.39 10.09
CA LEU A 81 -4.19 -5.00 9.96
C LEU A 81 -5.72 -4.84 10.07
N ASP A 82 -6.46 -5.93 10.31
CA ASP A 82 -7.92 -5.99 10.34
C ASP A 82 -8.57 -5.29 9.13
N VAL A 83 -8.20 -5.74 7.92
CA VAL A 83 -8.75 -5.24 6.65
C VAL A 83 -9.05 -6.40 5.69
N PRO A 84 -10.03 -6.27 4.79
CA PRO A 84 -10.22 -7.23 3.70
C PRO A 84 -9.00 -7.22 2.75
N VAL A 85 -8.73 -8.34 2.07
CA VAL A 85 -7.63 -8.44 1.09
C VAL A 85 -7.76 -7.40 -0.04
N SER A 86 -8.99 -7.06 -0.43
CA SER A 86 -9.26 -6.04 -1.45
C SER A 86 -8.68 -4.67 -1.10
N TYR A 87 -8.55 -4.36 0.19
CA TYR A 87 -8.01 -3.08 0.68
C TYR A 87 -6.67 -2.68 0.05
N PHE A 88 -5.82 -3.65 -0.26
CA PHE A 88 -4.50 -3.41 -0.84
C PHE A 88 -4.53 -3.06 -2.33
N PHE A 89 -5.70 -3.15 -2.97
CA PHE A 89 -5.90 -2.92 -4.40
C PHE A 89 -7.02 -1.90 -4.71
N ASP A 90 -7.72 -1.41 -3.69
CA ASP A 90 -8.71 -0.33 -3.85
C ASP A 90 -8.06 0.89 -4.51
N GLU A 91 -8.81 1.64 -5.34
CA GLU A 91 -8.31 2.83 -6.07
C GLU A 91 -7.19 2.55 -7.12
N MET A 92 -6.80 1.27 -7.33
CA MET A 92 -5.78 0.92 -8.34
C MET A 92 -6.26 1.11 -9.79
N ASN A 93 -7.58 1.20 -10.01
CA ASN A 93 -8.18 1.44 -11.34
C ASN A 93 -7.75 2.79 -11.95
N ASP A 94 -7.41 3.78 -11.12
CA ASP A 94 -6.93 5.08 -11.58
C ASP A 94 -5.41 5.06 -11.83
N VAL A 95 -4.66 4.31 -11.03
CA VAL A 95 -3.20 4.13 -11.17
C VAL A 95 -2.85 3.38 -12.46
N THR A 96 -3.63 2.36 -12.82
CA THR A 96 -3.42 1.57 -14.05
C THR A 96 -3.77 2.34 -15.32
N LYS A 97 -4.75 3.25 -15.28
CA LYS A 97 -5.02 4.20 -16.38
C LYS A 97 -3.85 5.17 -16.57
N ALA A 98 -3.31 5.75 -15.49
CA ALA A 98 -2.14 6.63 -15.55
C ALA A 98 -0.88 5.90 -16.08
N THR A 99 -0.73 4.61 -15.76
CA THR A 99 0.45 3.82 -16.16
C THR A 99 0.39 3.35 -17.62
N ARG A 100 -0.81 3.10 -18.19
CA ARG A 100 -0.96 2.73 -19.62
C ARG A 100 -0.55 3.86 -20.59
N GLY A 101 -0.55 5.11 -20.13
CA GLY A 101 -0.12 6.27 -20.93
C GLY A 101 1.39 6.54 -20.93
N ARG A 102 2.17 5.93 -20.02
CA ARG A 102 3.62 6.14 -19.93
C ARG A 102 4.39 5.01 -20.61
N ARG A 103 4.62 5.14 -21.93
CA ARG A 103 5.90 4.69 -22.49
C ARG A 103 6.97 5.52 -21.77
N ILE A 104 7.94 4.83 -21.20
CA ILE A 104 8.96 5.42 -20.34
C ILE A 104 9.90 6.24 -21.22
N ASP A 105 9.65 7.55 -21.31
CA ASP A 105 10.66 8.53 -21.67
C ASP A 105 11.30 9.03 -20.37
N LEU A 106 12.48 8.49 -20.08
CA LEU A 106 13.38 8.93 -19.01
C LEU A 106 13.91 10.33 -19.35
N LYS A 107 13.07 11.37 -19.25
CA LYS A 107 13.53 12.77 -19.28
C LYS A 107 12.49 13.68 -18.65
N GLY A 108 12.76 14.15 -17.43
CA GLY A 108 11.95 15.15 -16.75
C GLY A 108 11.62 14.78 -15.32
N LEU A 109 12.59 14.95 -14.41
CA LEU A 109 12.23 15.46 -13.10
C LEU A 109 11.70 16.88 -13.33
N THR A 110 10.40 17.11 -13.11
CA THR A 110 9.84 18.39 -12.62
C THR A 110 8.33 18.22 -12.43
N ASP A 111 7.87 18.68 -11.27
CA ASP A 111 6.49 19.01 -10.86
C ASP A 111 5.37 18.68 -11.82
N SER A 112 4.44 17.82 -11.38
CA SER A 112 3.02 17.91 -11.76
C SER A 112 2.15 17.17 -10.76
N GLU A 113 1.44 17.98 -9.96
CA GLU A 113 0.05 17.77 -9.49
C GLU A 113 -0.17 16.68 -8.43
N GLN A 114 0.27 17.02 -7.20
CA GLN A 114 -0.49 16.63 -6.03
C GLN A 114 -1.88 17.23 -6.17
N VAL A 115 -2.93 16.40 -6.16
CA VAL A 115 -4.30 16.89 -6.01
C VAL A 115 -4.36 17.56 -4.64
N GLU A 116 -4.30 18.88 -4.66
CA GLU A 116 -4.49 19.74 -3.51
C GLU A 116 -5.95 19.61 -3.10
N LEU A 117 -6.23 18.60 -2.27
CA LEU A 117 -7.42 18.59 -1.45
C LEU A 117 -7.29 19.80 -0.54
N GLU A 118 -7.83 20.94 -0.97
CA GLU A 118 -8.24 22.03 -0.10
C GLU A 118 -8.96 21.39 1.09
N SER A 119 -8.26 21.26 2.21
CA SER A 119 -8.84 20.68 3.42
C SER A 119 -8.08 21.28 4.58
N ASP A 120 -8.81 22.17 5.25
CA ASP A 120 -8.50 22.73 6.54
C ASP A 120 -7.66 21.75 7.38
N PRO A 121 -6.47 22.14 7.89
CA PRO A 121 -5.65 21.29 8.76
C PRO A 121 -6.44 20.66 9.92
N LEU A 122 -7.53 21.30 10.37
CA LEU A 122 -8.44 20.76 11.37
C LEU A 122 -9.25 19.55 10.85
N ALA A 123 -9.79 19.63 9.64
CA ALA A 123 -10.58 18.55 9.02
C ALA A 123 -9.75 17.27 8.82
N ARG A 124 -8.44 17.40 8.52
CA ARG A 124 -7.53 16.25 8.45
C ARG A 124 -7.34 15.58 9.81
N ARG A 125 -7.24 16.34 10.90
CA ARG A 125 -7.09 15.79 12.27
C ARG A 125 -8.37 15.10 12.71
N GLU A 126 -9.51 15.73 12.49
CA GLU A 126 -10.82 15.16 12.81
C GLU A 126 -11.08 13.87 12.03
N THR A 127 -10.76 13.83 10.73
CA THR A 127 -10.89 12.61 9.92
C THR A 127 -10.02 11.48 10.47
N LEU A 128 -8.78 11.76 10.88
CA LEU A 128 -7.89 10.76 11.47
C LEU A 128 -8.41 10.25 12.81
N GLU A 129 -8.97 11.12 13.65
CA GLU A 129 -9.58 10.72 14.92
C GLU A 129 -10.84 9.88 14.71
N LEU A 130 -11.69 10.24 13.75
CA LEU A 130 -12.87 9.48 13.36
C LEU A 130 -12.49 8.08 12.91
N VAL A 131 -11.48 7.94 12.03
CA VAL A 131 -10.99 6.63 11.57
C VAL A 131 -10.45 5.81 12.75
N ARG A 132 -9.65 6.42 13.65
CA ARG A 132 -9.14 5.72 14.83
C ARG A 132 -10.27 5.26 15.77
N ALA A 133 -11.26 6.11 16.02
CA ALA A 133 -12.40 5.78 16.85
C ALA A 133 -13.25 4.66 16.23
N TYR A 134 -13.48 4.70 14.92
CA TYR A 134 -14.20 3.67 14.16
C TYR A 134 -13.57 2.28 14.32
N HIS A 135 -12.23 2.20 14.28
CA HIS A 135 -11.52 0.92 14.47
C HIS A 135 -11.49 0.40 15.91
N LYS A 136 -11.76 1.24 16.92
CA LYS A 136 -11.90 0.81 18.31
C LYS A 136 -13.25 0.12 18.60
N ILE A 137 -14.22 0.20 17.67
CA ILE A 137 -15.53 -0.42 17.83
C ILE A 137 -15.42 -1.92 17.57
N ASN A 138 -15.40 -2.73 18.63
CA ASN A 138 -15.26 -4.19 18.52
C ASN A 138 -16.52 -4.90 17.98
N ASP A 139 -17.71 -4.32 18.17
CA ASP A 139 -18.95 -4.92 17.66
C ASP A 139 -19.16 -4.59 16.17
N PRO A 140 -19.15 -5.60 15.28
CA PRO A 140 -19.33 -5.39 13.84
C PRO A 140 -20.71 -4.85 13.47
N LYS A 141 -21.75 -5.11 14.27
CA LYS A 141 -23.10 -4.58 14.04
C LYS A 141 -23.15 -3.07 14.30
N ILE A 142 -22.49 -2.61 15.37
CA ILE A 142 -22.40 -1.18 15.70
C ILE A 142 -21.58 -0.45 14.63
N ARG A 143 -20.46 -1.03 14.24
CA ARG A 143 -19.60 -0.50 13.17
C ARG A 143 -20.36 -0.31 11.86
N LYS A 144 -21.16 -1.32 11.47
CA LYS A 144 -22.03 -1.26 10.28
C LYS A 144 -23.10 -0.16 10.38
N ARG A 145 -23.77 -0.03 11.53
CA ARG A 145 -24.77 1.03 11.74
C ARG A 145 -24.18 2.43 11.64
N LEU A 146 -23.00 2.64 12.23
CA LEU A 146 -22.30 3.92 12.15
C LEU A 146 -21.91 4.26 10.70
N PHE A 147 -21.43 3.27 9.94
CA PHE A 147 -21.14 3.44 8.51
C PHE A 147 -22.39 3.85 7.71
N GLU A 148 -23.52 3.16 7.90
CA GLU A 148 -24.77 3.51 7.22
C GLU A 148 -25.24 4.92 7.60
N LEU A 149 -25.10 5.31 8.87
CA LEU A 149 -25.44 6.66 9.33
C LEU A 149 -24.59 7.72 8.64
N THR A 150 -23.26 7.56 8.63
CA THR A 150 -22.35 8.49 7.95
C THR A 150 -22.69 8.59 6.46
N LYS A 151 -23.02 7.47 5.82
CA LYS A 151 -23.44 7.42 4.42
C LYS A 151 -24.77 8.15 4.17
N THR A 152 -25.76 7.97 5.04
CA THR A 152 -27.03 8.71 4.92
C THR A 152 -26.85 10.21 5.11
N LEU A 153 -26.01 10.63 6.08
CA LEU A 153 -25.74 12.04 6.32
C LEU A 153 -25.01 12.69 5.14
N ALA A 154 -24.01 12.00 4.57
CA ALA A 154 -23.30 12.48 3.38
C ALA A 154 -24.22 12.66 2.18
N ASN A 155 -25.17 11.74 1.96
CA ASN A 155 -26.13 11.84 0.88
C ASN A 155 -27.22 12.89 1.13
N SER A 156 -27.54 13.18 2.40
CA SER A 156 -28.56 14.18 2.75
C SER A 156 -28.16 15.63 2.47
N GLN A 157 -26.86 15.90 2.27
CA GLN A 157 -26.36 17.24 1.91
C GLN A 157 -26.38 17.52 0.39
N VAL A 158 -26.71 16.54 -0.44
CA VAL A 158 -26.70 16.69 -1.92
C VAL A 158 -28.08 17.05 -2.48
N ASP A 159 -29.15 16.90 -1.68
CA ASP A 159 -30.53 17.12 -2.10
C ASP A 159 -31.13 18.45 -1.57
N SER A 160 -30.35 19.52 -1.46
CA SER A 160 -30.84 20.87 -1.09
C SER A 160 -30.24 21.97 -1.95
#